data_AF-A0A5B8M8Z3-F1
#
_entry.id   AF-A0A5B8M8Z3-F1
#
_cell.length_a   1.000
_cell.length_b   1.000
_cell.length_c   1.000
_cell.angle_alpha   90.00
_cell.angle_beta   90.00
_cell.angle_gamma   90.00
#
_symmetry.space_group_name_H-M   'P 1'
#
loop_
_entity.id
_entity.type
_entity.pdbx_description
1 polymer ?
#
loop_
_entity_poly.entity_id
_entity_poly.type
_entity_poly.pdbx_seq_one_letter_code
_entity_poly.pdbx_strand_id
1 'polypeptide(L)'
;MTLRHVVAWKVAGDTEEERESLKEEFRDRLVALPSQIDVIRRFEVGLNDAGGADNFDVVLVSEFDDEDALHAYITHPVHQEVVAFVRANTVGRAGVDYTL
;
A
#
# COMPACT_ATOMS: atom_id res chain seq x y z
N MET A 1 17.12 -13.37 0.94
CA MET A 1 16.03 -14.17 0.32
C MET A 1 14.99 -13.15 -0.07
N THR A 2 14.44 -13.20 -1.29
CA THR A 2 13.48 -12.19 -1.72
C THR A 2 12.24 -12.23 -0.83
N LEU A 3 11.81 -11.06 -0.35
CA LEU A 3 10.63 -10.90 0.47
C LEU A 3 9.52 -10.27 -0.34
N ARG A 4 8.30 -10.74 -0.15
CA ARG A 4 7.09 -10.06 -0.60
C ARG A 4 6.35 -9.47 0.60
N HIS A 5 6.13 -8.16 0.53
CA HIS A 5 5.35 -7.37 1.47
C HIS A 5 3.99 -7.08 0.85
N VAL A 6 2.94 -7.67 1.42
CA VAL A 6 1.55 -7.49 0.97
C VAL A 6 0.77 -6.76 2.05
N VAL A 7 0.17 -5.63 1.70
CA VAL A 7 -0.68 -4.86 2.63
C VAL A 7 -2.00 -4.55 1.94
N ALA A 8 -3.10 -4.66 2.67
CA ALA A 8 -4.40 -4.25 2.21
C ALA A 8 -5.01 -3.24 3.18
N TRP A 9 -5.75 -2.26 2.65
CA TRP A 9 -6.43 -1.24 3.43
C TRP A 9 -7.93 -1.17 3.14
N LYS A 10 -8.70 -0.92 4.20
CA LYS A 10 -10.10 -0.51 4.12
C LYS A 10 -10.13 1.00 4.31
N VAL A 11 -10.59 1.74 3.31
CA VAL A 11 -10.54 3.21 3.30
C VAL A 11 -11.68 3.79 4.14
N ALA A 12 -11.43 4.96 4.72
CA ALA A 12 -12.47 5.75 5.38
C ALA A 12 -13.39 6.43 4.35
N GLY A 13 -14.54 6.95 4.80
CA GLY A 13 -15.49 7.68 3.96
C GLY A 13 -16.93 7.29 4.28
N ASP A 14 -17.82 8.28 4.32
CA ASP A 14 -19.23 8.09 4.69
C ASP A 14 -20.07 7.72 3.46
N THR A 15 -19.61 8.10 2.26
CA THR A 15 -20.27 7.83 0.99
C THR A 15 -19.41 6.93 0.08
N GLU A 16 -20.02 6.36 -0.95
CA GLU A 16 -19.27 5.63 -1.99
C GLU A 16 -18.35 6.56 -2.77
N GLU A 17 -18.82 7.75 -3.14
CA GLU A 17 -18.05 8.72 -3.93
C GLU A 17 -16.77 9.17 -3.20
N GLU A 18 -16.87 9.45 -1.89
CA GLU A 18 -15.69 9.77 -1.07
C GLU A 18 -14.71 8.60 -1.01
N ARG A 19 -15.20 7.36 -0.87
CA ARG A 19 -14.36 6.17 -0.84
C ARG A 19 -13.66 5.94 -2.18
N GLU A 20 -14.37 6.09 -3.30
CA GLU A 20 -13.78 5.98 -4.64
C GLU A 20 -12.68 7.02 -4.87
N SER A 21 -12.97 8.30 -4.59
CA SER A 21 -11.97 9.36 -4.72
C SER A 21 -10.74 9.12 -3.85
N LEU A 22 -10.95 8.63 -2.63
CA LEU A 22 -9.87 8.33 -1.70
C LEU A 22 -9.03 7.11 -2.13
N LYS A 23 -9.66 6.07 -2.71
CA LYS A 23 -8.97 4.92 -3.31
C LYS A 23 -8.07 5.35 -4.46
N GLU A 24 -8.54 6.23 -5.33
CA GLU A 24 -7.74 6.78 -6.42
C GLU A 24 -6.51 7.55 -5.90
N GLU A 25 -6.72 8.45 -4.93
CA GLU A 25 -5.61 9.20 -4.32
C GLU A 25 -4.60 8.27 -3.60
N PHE A 26 -5.09 7.22 -2.92
CA PHE A 26 -4.28 6.16 -2.34
C PHE A 26 -3.35 5.53 -3.38
N ARG A 27 -3.94 5.10 -4.50
CA ARG A 27 -3.21 4.46 -5.59
C ARG A 27 -2.15 5.40 -6.13
N ASP A 28 -2.51 6.64 -6.47
CA ASP A 28 -1.62 7.61 -7.09
C ASP A 28 -0.40 7.94 -6.22
N ARG A 29 -0.62 8.13 -4.91
CA ARG A 29 0.48 8.35 -3.94
C ARG A 29 1.40 7.14 -3.83
N LEU A 30 0.85 5.93 -3.81
CA LEU A 30 1.63 4.70 -3.70
C LEU A 30 2.43 4.41 -4.98
N VAL A 31 1.83 4.53 -6.17
CA VAL A 31 2.54 4.24 -7.44
C VAL A 31 3.64 5.26 -7.77
N ALA A 32 3.70 6.38 -7.06
CA ALA A 32 4.79 7.35 -7.16
C ALA A 32 6.04 6.96 -6.35
N LEU A 33 5.96 5.98 -5.43
CA LEU A 33 7.09 5.57 -4.60
C LEU A 33 8.25 4.90 -5.34
N PRO A 34 8.03 4.02 -6.34
CA PRO A 34 9.11 3.32 -7.04
C PRO A 34 10.12 4.23 -7.75
N SER A 35 9.73 5.44 -8.16
CA SER A 35 10.65 6.40 -8.77
C SER A 35 11.53 7.14 -7.75
N GLN A 36 11.29 6.95 -6.46
CA GLN A 36 11.91 7.69 -5.36
C GLN A 36 12.65 6.77 -4.36
N ILE A 37 12.49 5.45 -4.47
CA ILE A 37 13.02 4.47 -3.52
C ILE A 37 13.63 3.29 -4.27
N ASP A 38 14.97 3.27 -4.37
CA ASP A 38 15.72 2.35 -5.25
C ASP A 38 15.70 0.87 -4.82
N VAL A 39 15.35 0.58 -3.56
CA VAL A 39 15.32 -0.79 -3.01
C VAL A 39 14.09 -1.60 -3.45
N ILE A 40 13.10 -0.96 -4.07
CA ILE A 40 11.88 -1.62 -4.55
C ILE A 40 12.18 -2.44 -5.80
N ARG A 41 11.86 -3.74 -5.79
CA ARG A 41 12.04 -4.65 -6.95
C ARG A 41 10.77 -4.87 -7.75
N ARG A 42 9.64 -4.96 -7.06
CA ARG A 42 8.28 -5.00 -7.62
C ARG A 42 7.39 -4.08 -6.81
N PHE A 43 6.47 -3.40 -7.48
CA PHE A 43 5.47 -2.56 -6.82
C PHE A 43 4.18 -2.55 -7.63
N GLU A 44 3.12 -3.07 -7.05
CA GLU A 44 1.81 -3.17 -7.67
C GLU A 44 0.75 -2.68 -6.69
N VAL A 45 -0.09 -1.76 -7.14
CA VAL A 45 -1.20 -1.23 -6.36
C VAL A 45 -2.49 -1.53 -7.10
N GLY A 46 -3.37 -2.28 -6.44
CA GLY A 46 -4.67 -2.68 -6.97
C GLY A 46 -5.80 -2.02 -6.18
N LEU A 47 -6.86 -1.65 -6.88
CA LEU A 47 -8.14 -1.25 -6.29
C LEU A 47 -9.11 -2.44 -6.39
N ASN A 48 -10.00 -2.57 -5.41
CA ASN A 48 -11.01 -3.63 -5.46
C ASN A 48 -12.14 -3.27 -6.45
N ASP A 49 -12.12 -3.90 -7.62
CA ASP A 49 -13.11 -3.67 -8.69
C ASP A 49 -14.39 -4.51 -8.53
N ALA A 50 -14.31 -5.66 -7.85
CA ALA A 50 -15.43 -6.61 -7.76
C ALA A 50 -16.31 -6.40 -6.51
N GLY A 51 -15.94 -5.46 -5.63
CA GLY A 51 -16.65 -5.17 -4.38
C GLY A 51 -16.53 -6.30 -3.35
N GLY A 52 -17.56 -6.47 -2.51
CA GLY A 52 -17.62 -7.46 -1.43
C GLY A 52 -17.49 -6.84 -0.05
N ALA A 53 -18.46 -7.08 0.83
CA ALA A 53 -18.57 -6.42 2.13
C ALA A 53 -17.34 -6.64 3.04
N ASP A 54 -16.78 -7.85 3.02
CA ASP A 54 -15.62 -8.24 3.83
C ASP A 54 -14.28 -7.98 3.14
N ASN A 55 -14.31 -7.58 1.86
CA ASN A 55 -13.10 -7.27 1.12
C ASN A 55 -12.50 -5.93 1.57
N PHE A 56 -11.20 -5.82 1.31
CA PHE A 56 -10.45 -4.58 1.45
C PHE A 56 -10.53 -3.80 0.13
N ASP A 57 -10.23 -2.52 0.19
CA ASP A 57 -10.49 -1.55 -0.88
C ASP A 57 -9.26 -1.32 -1.77
N VAL A 58 -8.07 -1.36 -1.15
CA VAL A 58 -6.78 -1.15 -1.81
C VAL A 58 -5.82 -2.26 -1.38
N VAL A 59 -5.03 -2.78 -2.31
CA VAL A 59 -3.92 -3.70 -2.04
C VAL A 59 -2.61 -3.15 -2.58
N LEU A 60 -1.55 -3.28 -1.81
CA LEU A 60 -0.16 -3.12 -2.22
C LEU A 60 0.53 -4.47 -2.19
N VAL A 61 1.15 -4.84 -3.31
CA VAL A 61 2.08 -5.97 -3.40
C VAL A 61 3.45 -5.42 -3.79
N SER A 62 4.44 -5.61 -2.92
CA SER A 62 5.80 -5.13 -3.14
C SER A 62 6.83 -6.20 -2.85
N GLU A 63 7.97 -6.15 -3.52
CA GLU A 63 9.06 -7.12 -3.37
C GLU A 63 10.41 -6.44 -3.13
N PHE A 64 11.23 -7.08 -2.30
CA PHE A 64 12.53 -6.61 -1.83
C PHE A 64 13.53 -7.75 -1.82
N ASP A 65 14.83 -7.45 -1.96
CA ASP A 65 15.88 -8.49 -2.02
C ASP A 65 16.03 -9.26 -0.70
N ASP A 66 15.78 -8.59 0.43
CA ASP A 66 15.93 -9.09 1.79
C ASP A 66 15.23 -8.16 2.83
N GLU A 67 15.37 -8.51 4.12
CA GLU A 67 14.79 -7.77 5.25
C GLU A 67 15.39 -6.35 5.37
N ASP A 68 16.66 -6.16 5.05
CA ASP A 68 17.33 -4.86 5.12
C ASP A 68 16.77 -3.91 4.06
N ALA A 69 16.53 -4.40 2.84
CA ALA A 69 15.87 -3.66 1.76
C ALA A 69 14.43 -3.28 2.12
N LEU A 70 13.67 -4.22 2.73
CA LEU A 70 12.33 -3.92 3.24
C LEU A 70 12.37 -2.85 4.34
N HIS A 71 13.33 -2.94 5.27
CA HIS A 71 13.49 -1.95 6.33
C HIS A 71 13.86 -0.57 5.79
N ALA A 72 14.76 -0.49 4.81
CA ALA A 72 15.12 0.73 4.13
C ALA A 72 13.90 1.39 3.44
N TYR A 73 13.05 0.59 2.79
CA TYR A 73 11.78 1.08 2.23
C TYR A 73 10.84 1.60 3.32
N ILE A 74 10.59 0.81 4.38
CA ILE A 74 9.64 1.17 5.43
C ILE A 74 10.08 2.46 6.13
N THR A 75 11.38 2.66 6.37
CA THR A 75 11.89 3.85 7.07
C THR A 75 12.12 5.06 6.16
N HIS A 76 12.00 4.91 4.84
CA HIS A 76 12.26 5.98 3.90
C HIS A 76 11.34 7.20 4.13
N PRO A 77 11.85 8.45 4.12
CA PRO A 77 11.04 9.64 4.39
C PRO A 77 9.81 9.77 3.49
N VAL A 78 9.97 9.55 2.18
CA VAL A 78 8.87 9.61 1.21
C VAL A 78 7.81 8.53 1.49
N HIS A 79 8.22 7.33 1.91
CA HIS A 79 7.27 6.30 2.32
C HIS A 79 6.53 6.73 3.60
N GLN A 80 7.22 7.34 4.57
CA GLN A 80 6.59 7.83 5.80
C GLN A 80 5.55 8.94 5.56
N GLU A 81 5.76 9.80 4.56
CA GLU A 81 4.76 10.79 4.13
C GLU A 81 3.48 10.11 3.63
N VAL A 82 3.62 9.07 2.79
CA VAL A 82 2.48 8.27 2.32
C VAL A 82 1.83 7.52 3.48
N VAL A 83 2.60 6.93 4.40
CA VAL A 83 2.06 6.26 5.60
C VAL A 83 1.21 7.20 6.46
N ALA A 84 1.63 8.46 6.63
CA ALA A 84 0.86 9.44 7.38
C ALA A 84 -0.51 9.69 6.73
N PHE A 85 -0.54 9.89 5.41
CA PHE A 85 -1.78 10.01 4.65
C PHE A 85 -2.64 8.74 4.76
N VAL A 86 -2.03 7.57 4.57
CA VAL A 86 -2.73 6.27 4.60
C VAL A 86 -3.41 6.04 5.96
N ARG A 87 -2.70 6.30 7.07
CA ARG A 87 -3.23 6.11 8.43
C ARG A 87 -4.38 7.05 8.75
N ALA A 88 -4.35 8.29 8.24
CA ALA A 88 -5.43 9.24 8.46
C ALA A 88 -6.72 8.86 7.72
N ASN A 89 -6.61 8.01 6.70
CA ASN A 89 -7.66 7.75 5.72
C ASN A 89 -8.08 6.26 5.67
N THR A 90 -7.74 5.47 6.69
CA THR A 90 -8.08 4.04 6.74
C THR A 90 -8.73 3.64 8.06
N VAL A 91 -9.68 2.72 7.96
CA VAL A 91 -10.39 2.13 9.11
C VAL A 91 -9.99 0.68 9.35
N GLY A 92 -9.24 0.07 8.43
CA GLY A 92 -8.71 -1.28 8.55
C GLY A 92 -7.42 -1.47 7.78
N ARG A 93 -6.52 -2.30 8.32
CA ARG A 93 -5.26 -2.69 7.70
C ARG A 93 -4.98 -4.16 7.96
N ALA A 94 -4.63 -4.90 6.92
CA ALA A 94 -4.05 -6.24 7.00
C ALA A 94 -2.69 -6.24 6.31
N GLY A 95 -1.73 -7.00 6.83
CA GLY A 95 -0.40 -7.10 6.22
C GLY A 95 0.22 -8.47 6.46
N VAL A 96 0.89 -8.99 5.43
CA VAL A 96 1.61 -10.27 5.47
C VAL A 96 2.91 -10.11 4.71
N ASP A 97 3.99 -10.54 5.35
CA ASP A 97 5.33 -10.62 4.76
C ASP A 97 5.73 -12.08 4.65
N TYR A 98 6.24 -12.49 3.49
CA TYR A 98 6.69 -13.87 3.27
C TYR A 98 7.82 -13.96 2.25
N THR A 99 8.62 -15.01 2.37
CA THR A 99 9.74 -15.31 1.47
C THR A 99 9.25 -15.90 0.15
N LEU A 100 9.88 -15.52 -0.96
CA LEU A 100 9.67 -16.09 -2.30
C LEU A 100 10.66 -17.21 -2.64
#